data_AF-A0A1R4H2W8-F1
#
_entry.id   AF-A0A1R4H2W8-F1
#
_cell.length_a   1.000
_cell.length_b   1.000
_cell.length_c   1.000
_cell.angle_alpha   90.00
_cell.angle_beta   90.00
_cell.angle_gamma   90.00
#
_symmetry.space_group_name_H-M   'P 1'
#
loop_
_entity.id
_entity.type
_entity.pdbx_description
1 polymer ?
#
loop_
_entity_poly.entity_id
_entity_poly.type
_entity_poly.pdbx_seq_one_letter_code
_entity_poly.pdbx_strand_id
1 'polypeptide(L)'
;MLDNLLTSFAHRHHVEGLTMPSLIALSEGRGSYSFGKAKALLNFQHRINAELLNHRVITNNAYTAWFEQGDQNLAQIKVFIVQFSVFSNQFLIAQLHKMIHADTLESMRASKEILANEIGVRFKSTGQANGADNIGSTEGSIEGGVFHFGAGHFEWLFNLAQKLDLSFAEIGQPKHGSKSTLFFCDELIRLYGGEDYQISQAASYAVENWAAAGFWGQLIKGLKRFNERNGIHLPLGFFVWHNQLECQHAAHTQEELEALYFTLDLDEDSFIRYGNEMLDGVAAFWDGLDEQRRELGAVH
;
A
#
# COMPACT_ATOMS: atom_id res chain seq x y z
N MET A 1 20.42 -23.77 -6.03
CA MET A 1 20.89 -24.28 -7.34
C MET A 1 20.06 -23.73 -8.48
N LEU A 2 18.72 -23.79 -8.39
CA LEU A 2 17.82 -23.19 -9.38
C LEU A 2 18.02 -21.67 -9.52
N ASP A 3 18.14 -20.95 -8.39
CA ASP A 3 18.34 -19.49 -8.40
C ASP A 3 19.61 -19.08 -9.16
N ASN A 4 20.74 -19.74 -8.90
CA ASN A 4 21.99 -19.46 -9.62
C ASN A 4 21.89 -19.72 -11.13
N LEU A 5 21.10 -20.72 -11.54
CA LEU A 5 20.87 -21.01 -12.95
C LEU A 5 19.99 -19.93 -13.59
N LEU A 6 18.94 -19.47 -12.91
CA LEU A 6 18.06 -18.40 -13.37
C LEU A 6 18.77 -17.04 -13.40
N THR A 7 19.63 -16.73 -12.42
CA THR A 7 20.47 -15.53 -12.45
C THR A 7 21.44 -15.56 -13.64
N SER A 8 22.06 -16.71 -13.91
CA SER A 8 22.93 -16.88 -15.08
C SER A 8 22.16 -16.77 -16.40
N PHE A 9 20.93 -17.27 -16.43
CA PHE A 9 20.02 -17.13 -17.57
C PHE A 9 19.65 -15.67 -17.80
N ALA A 10 19.22 -14.95 -16.76
CA ALA A 10 18.85 -13.54 -16.85
C ALA A 10 20.00 -12.70 -17.42
N HIS A 11 21.21 -12.88 -16.89
CA HIS A 11 22.40 -12.19 -17.36
C HIS A 11 22.76 -12.51 -18.82
N ARG A 12 22.66 -13.79 -19.22
CA ARG A 12 22.94 -14.21 -20.61
C ARG A 12 21.97 -13.58 -21.61
N HIS A 13 20.72 -13.40 -21.21
CA HIS A 13 19.65 -12.94 -22.08
C HIS A 13 19.34 -11.44 -21.96
N HIS A 14 20.07 -10.72 -21.10
CA HIS A 14 19.87 -9.31 -20.79
C HIS A 14 18.45 -9.01 -20.30
N VAL A 15 17.97 -9.84 -19.37
CA VAL A 15 16.65 -9.73 -18.74
C VAL A 15 16.74 -9.64 -17.22
N GLU A 16 17.86 -9.13 -16.71
CA GLU A 16 18.02 -8.81 -15.30
C GLU A 16 16.97 -7.77 -14.86
N GLY A 17 16.28 -8.04 -13.76
CA GLY A 17 15.22 -7.18 -13.23
C GLY A 17 13.81 -7.79 -13.33
N LEU A 18 13.62 -8.85 -14.13
CA LEU A 18 12.37 -9.61 -14.11
C LEU A 18 12.21 -10.41 -12.81
N THR A 19 10.96 -10.57 -12.38
CA THR A 19 10.62 -11.45 -11.25
C THR A 19 10.91 -12.92 -11.57
N MET A 20 11.04 -13.73 -10.51
CA MET A 20 11.31 -15.17 -10.64
C MET A 20 10.23 -15.92 -11.46
N PRO A 21 8.92 -15.68 -11.25
CA PRO A 21 7.88 -16.28 -12.09
C PRO A 21 8.07 -16.01 -13.59
N SER A 22 8.38 -14.76 -13.96
CA SER A 22 8.61 -14.38 -15.36
C SER A 22 9.87 -14.99 -15.94
N LEU A 23 10.96 -15.06 -15.17
CA LEU A 23 12.20 -15.72 -15.60
C LEU A 23 11.99 -17.21 -15.86
N ILE A 24 11.23 -17.90 -15.00
CA ILE A 24 10.86 -19.30 -15.18
C ILE A 24 10.04 -19.46 -16.46
N ALA A 25 8.97 -18.67 -16.61
CA ALA A 25 8.10 -18.73 -17.78
C ALA A 25 8.85 -18.47 -19.10
N LEU A 26 9.77 -17.51 -19.11
CA LEU A 26 10.62 -17.19 -20.26
C LEU A 26 11.62 -18.31 -20.56
N SER A 27 12.21 -18.92 -19.52
CA SER A 27 13.18 -20.03 -19.69
C SER A 27 12.53 -21.31 -20.22
N GLU A 28 11.27 -21.55 -19.87
CA GLU A 28 10.48 -22.69 -20.33
C GLU A 28 9.80 -22.43 -21.68
N GLY A 29 9.90 -21.22 -22.24
CA GLY A 29 9.24 -20.85 -23.48
C GLY A 29 7.71 -20.87 -23.39
N ARG A 30 7.14 -20.48 -22.24
CA ARG A 30 5.69 -20.47 -22.03
C ARG A 30 5.00 -19.36 -22.85
N GLY A 31 4.15 -19.78 -23.79
CA GLY A 31 3.12 -18.92 -24.39
C GLY A 31 3.65 -17.58 -24.94
N SER A 32 3.11 -16.48 -24.43
CA SER A 32 3.39 -15.10 -24.88
C SER A 32 4.69 -14.49 -24.32
N TYR A 33 5.41 -15.22 -23.46
CA TYR A 33 6.67 -14.75 -22.88
C TYR A 33 7.78 -14.82 -23.94
N SER A 34 8.22 -13.65 -24.40
CA SER A 34 9.27 -13.52 -25.41
C SER A 34 10.38 -12.59 -24.94
N PHE A 35 11.61 -12.81 -25.40
CA PHE A 35 12.74 -11.92 -25.10
C PHE A 35 12.52 -10.49 -25.62
N GLY A 36 11.73 -10.32 -26.69
CA GLY A 36 11.34 -9.00 -27.21
C GLY A 36 10.48 -8.24 -26.20
N LYS A 37 9.37 -8.85 -25.75
CA LYS A 37 8.51 -8.26 -24.71
C LYS A 37 9.26 -8.06 -23.38
N ALA A 38 10.13 -8.99 -23.00
CA ALA A 38 10.95 -8.86 -21.79
C ALA A 38 11.84 -7.61 -21.80
N LYS A 39 12.52 -7.34 -22.93
CA LYS A 39 13.35 -6.13 -23.06
C LYS A 39 12.52 -4.85 -23.10
N ALA A 40 11.35 -4.89 -23.74
CA ALA A 40 10.41 -3.76 -23.75
C ALA A 40 9.90 -3.46 -22.33
N LEU A 41 9.52 -4.49 -21.56
CA LEU A 41 9.14 -4.38 -20.16
C LEU A 41 10.25 -3.77 -19.29
N LEU A 42 11.51 -4.15 -19.49
CA LEU A 42 12.62 -3.52 -18.74
C LEU A 42 12.81 -2.04 -19.09
N ASN A 43 12.64 -1.66 -20.37
CA ASN A 43 12.62 -0.25 -20.74
C ASN A 43 11.43 0.49 -20.11
N PHE A 44 10.27 -0.15 -20.05
CA PHE A 44 9.10 0.40 -19.40
C PHE A 44 9.31 0.52 -17.88
N GLN A 45 9.98 -0.44 -17.23
CA GLN A 45 10.35 -0.34 -15.83
C GLN A 45 11.26 0.87 -15.56
N HIS A 46 12.19 1.18 -16.47
CA HIS A 46 12.98 2.41 -16.36
C HIS A 46 12.11 3.67 -16.42
N ARG A 47 11.08 3.69 -17.27
CA ARG A 47 10.10 4.78 -17.31
C ARG A 47 9.28 4.86 -16.02
N ILE A 48 8.76 3.74 -15.52
CA ILE A 48 8.06 3.69 -14.23
C ILE A 48 8.93 4.28 -13.11
N ASN A 49 10.20 3.87 -13.03
CA ASN A 49 11.12 4.37 -12.01
C ASN A 49 11.37 5.88 -12.12
N ALA A 50 11.44 6.41 -13.35
CA ALA A 50 11.76 7.82 -13.60
C ALA A 50 10.54 8.76 -13.56
N GLU A 51 9.39 8.30 -14.06
CA GLU A 51 8.20 9.10 -14.34
C GLU A 51 7.09 8.88 -13.31
N LEU A 52 7.03 7.72 -12.65
CA LEU A 52 5.99 7.38 -11.66
C LEU A 52 6.57 7.31 -10.24
N LEU A 53 7.58 6.47 -10.00
CA LEU A 53 8.14 6.26 -8.65
C LEU A 53 9.00 7.43 -8.16
N ASN A 54 9.27 8.41 -9.02
CA ASN A 54 9.93 9.66 -8.64
C ASN A 54 8.93 10.75 -8.20
N HIS A 55 7.63 10.44 -8.13
CA HIS A 55 6.61 11.39 -7.71
C HIS A 55 6.90 12.00 -6.33
N ARG A 56 6.59 13.27 -6.14
CA ARG A 56 6.95 14.03 -4.91
C ARG A 56 6.44 13.40 -3.62
N VAL A 57 5.29 12.72 -3.68
CA VAL A 57 4.69 12.09 -2.49
C VAL A 57 5.47 10.88 -2.00
N ILE A 58 6.26 10.27 -2.90
CA ILE A 58 7.17 9.16 -2.62
C ILE A 58 8.52 9.71 -2.17
N THR A 59 9.10 10.64 -2.95
CA THR A 59 10.50 11.06 -2.78
C THR A 59 10.70 12.23 -1.82
N ASN A 60 9.68 13.06 -1.61
CA ASN A 60 9.79 14.30 -0.83
C ASN A 60 8.47 14.70 -0.15
N ASN A 61 7.94 13.82 0.70
CA ASN A 61 6.74 14.10 1.48
C ASN A 61 7.06 14.98 2.71
N ALA A 62 6.64 16.25 2.65
CA ALA A 62 6.91 17.21 3.70
C ALA A 62 6.24 16.86 5.05
N TYR A 63 5.02 16.28 5.00
CA TYR A 63 4.29 15.91 6.22
C TYR A 63 5.03 14.83 6.98
N THR A 64 5.42 13.73 6.32
CA THR A 64 6.03 12.58 6.97
C THR A 64 7.46 12.88 7.43
N ALA A 65 8.21 13.70 6.67
CA ALA A 65 9.52 14.20 7.07
C ALA A 65 9.45 15.08 8.34
N TRP A 66 8.42 15.93 8.46
CA TRP A 66 8.15 16.67 9.70
C TRP A 66 7.67 15.72 10.81
N PHE A 67 6.79 14.79 10.49
CA PHE A 67 6.19 13.86 11.45
C PHE A 67 7.27 13.01 12.14
N GLU A 68 8.27 12.55 11.38
CA GLU A 68 9.41 11.77 11.88
C GLU A 68 10.17 12.46 13.03
N GLN A 69 10.14 13.79 13.11
CA GLN A 69 10.86 14.53 14.14
C GLN A 69 10.30 14.26 15.56
N GLY A 70 9.02 13.92 15.68
CA GLY A 70 8.36 13.65 16.96
C GLY A 70 7.85 14.89 17.68
N ASP A 71 7.83 16.04 17.01
CA ASP A 71 7.49 17.32 17.62
C ASP A 71 6.00 17.62 17.67
N GLN A 72 5.15 16.66 17.33
CA GLN A 72 3.69 16.84 17.28
C GLN A 72 3.11 17.20 18.66
N ASN A 73 2.20 18.17 18.68
CA ASN A 73 1.34 18.38 19.83
C ASN A 73 0.16 17.38 19.82
N LEU A 74 -0.56 17.28 20.95
CA LEU A 74 -1.65 16.31 21.10
C LEU A 74 -2.76 16.53 20.07
N ALA A 75 -3.09 17.78 19.73
CA ALA A 75 -4.14 18.08 18.75
C ALA A 75 -3.76 17.60 17.34
N GLN A 76 -2.49 17.79 16.94
CA GLN A 76 -1.97 17.30 15.67
C GLN A 76 -2.04 15.76 15.58
N ILE A 77 -1.68 15.05 16.66
CA ILE A 77 -1.81 13.58 16.71
C ILE A 77 -3.29 13.16 16.61
N LYS A 78 -4.20 13.83 17.32
CA LYS A 78 -5.64 13.51 17.22
C LYS A 78 -6.17 13.69 15.79
N VAL A 79 -5.87 14.82 15.15
CA VAL A 79 -6.31 15.06 13.76
C VAL A 79 -5.70 14.06 12.80
N PHE A 80 -4.41 13.74 12.93
CA PHE A 80 -3.78 12.69 12.13
C PHE A 80 -4.54 11.36 12.25
N ILE A 81 -4.83 10.89 13.47
CA ILE A 81 -5.53 9.62 13.68
C ILE A 81 -6.96 9.66 13.15
N VAL A 82 -7.68 10.77 13.30
CA VAL A 82 -9.01 10.93 12.69
C VAL A 82 -8.92 10.79 11.17
N GLN A 83 -8.08 11.54 10.50
CA GLN A 83 -7.98 11.51 9.03
C GLN A 83 -7.47 10.16 8.52
N PHE A 84 -6.44 9.60 9.15
CA PHE A 84 -5.88 8.31 8.77
C PHE A 84 -6.90 7.17 8.95
N SER A 85 -7.73 7.24 10.00
CA SER A 85 -8.80 6.26 10.21
C SER A 85 -9.91 6.36 9.16
N VAL A 86 -10.22 7.55 8.65
CA VAL A 86 -11.19 7.72 7.56
C VAL A 86 -10.64 7.07 6.30
N PHE A 87 -9.40 7.39 5.91
CA PHE A 87 -8.74 6.74 4.77
C PHE A 87 -8.73 5.21 4.92
N SER A 88 -8.19 4.69 6.03
CA SER A 88 -8.07 3.24 6.26
C SER A 88 -9.43 2.54 6.19
N ASN A 89 -10.49 3.14 6.73
CA ASN A 89 -11.82 2.54 6.71
C ASN A 89 -12.52 2.66 5.34
N GLN A 90 -12.23 3.71 4.56
CA GLN A 90 -12.73 3.85 3.19
C GLN A 90 -11.98 2.99 2.17
N PHE A 91 -10.73 2.62 2.45
CA PHE A 91 -9.98 1.67 1.62
C PHE A 91 -10.73 0.34 1.44
N LEU A 92 -11.49 -0.11 2.45
CA LEU A 92 -12.36 -1.29 2.36
C LEU A 92 -13.35 -1.20 1.18
N ILE A 93 -13.88 -0.02 0.90
CA ILE A 93 -14.84 0.20 -0.19
C ILE A 93 -14.10 0.11 -1.54
N ALA A 94 -12.96 0.79 -1.67
CA ALA A 94 -12.14 0.71 -2.88
C ALA A 94 -11.70 -0.74 -3.18
N GLN A 95 -11.28 -1.47 -2.15
CA GLN A 95 -10.88 -2.87 -2.27
C GLN A 95 -12.06 -3.79 -2.63
N LEU A 96 -13.25 -3.54 -2.07
CA LEU A 96 -14.46 -4.26 -2.47
C LEU A 96 -14.81 -4.02 -3.94
N HIS A 97 -14.73 -2.77 -4.39
CA HIS A 97 -14.95 -2.41 -5.80
C HIS A 97 -13.94 -3.12 -6.71
N LYS A 98 -12.64 -3.08 -6.37
CA LYS A 98 -11.58 -3.81 -7.10
C LYS A 98 -11.86 -5.31 -7.19
N MET A 99 -12.32 -5.92 -6.08
CA MET A 99 -12.72 -7.33 -6.09
C MET A 99 -13.88 -7.61 -7.05
N ILE A 100 -14.91 -6.76 -7.06
CA ILE A 100 -16.11 -6.94 -7.90
C ILE A 100 -15.77 -6.76 -9.39
N HIS A 101 -14.91 -5.80 -9.71
CA HIS A 101 -14.52 -5.46 -11.07
C HIS A 101 -13.32 -6.28 -11.60
N ALA A 102 -12.86 -7.28 -10.86
CA ALA A 102 -11.73 -8.09 -11.30
C ALA A 102 -12.02 -8.87 -12.60
N ASP A 103 -11.13 -8.74 -13.58
CA ASP A 103 -11.26 -9.38 -14.90
C ASP A 103 -11.04 -10.90 -14.90
N THR A 104 -10.37 -11.42 -13.88
CA THR A 104 -10.08 -12.86 -13.73
C THR A 104 -10.45 -13.36 -12.35
N LEU A 105 -10.74 -14.66 -12.25
CA LEU A 105 -11.03 -15.31 -10.96
C LEU A 105 -9.82 -15.21 -10.02
N GLU A 106 -8.62 -15.30 -10.57
CA GLU A 106 -7.36 -15.17 -9.87
C GLU A 106 -7.21 -13.76 -9.25
N SER A 107 -7.45 -12.71 -10.04
CA SER A 107 -7.42 -11.31 -9.55
C SER A 107 -8.50 -11.05 -8.50
N MET A 108 -9.69 -11.64 -8.68
CA MET A 108 -10.76 -11.57 -7.67
C MET A 108 -10.35 -12.28 -6.37
N ARG A 109 -9.66 -13.42 -6.46
CA ARG A 109 -9.16 -14.14 -5.28
C ARG A 109 -8.07 -13.34 -4.58
N ALA A 110 -7.10 -12.79 -5.29
CA ALA A 110 -6.08 -11.90 -4.71
C ALA A 110 -6.73 -10.69 -4.00
N SER A 111 -7.77 -10.09 -4.61
CA SER A 111 -8.51 -9.01 -3.97
C SER A 111 -9.26 -9.43 -2.70
N LYS A 112 -9.73 -10.69 -2.62
CA LYS A 112 -10.35 -11.26 -1.41
C LYS A 112 -9.36 -11.48 -0.28
N GLU A 113 -8.13 -11.88 -0.62
CA GLU A 113 -7.05 -12.05 0.37
C GLU A 113 -6.83 -10.76 1.15
N ILE A 114 -6.67 -9.64 0.44
CA ILE A 114 -6.50 -8.31 1.02
C ILE A 114 -7.76 -7.90 1.81
N LEU A 115 -8.94 -7.93 1.19
CA LEU A 115 -10.18 -7.48 1.84
C LEU A 115 -10.48 -8.25 3.12
N ALA A 116 -10.33 -9.58 3.09
CA ALA A 116 -10.56 -10.42 4.26
C ALA A 116 -9.54 -10.17 5.37
N ASN A 117 -8.28 -9.86 5.01
CA ASN A 117 -7.27 -9.50 5.98
C ASN A 117 -7.60 -8.19 6.69
N GLU A 118 -7.93 -7.14 5.93
CA GLU A 118 -8.31 -5.83 6.46
C GLU A 118 -9.47 -5.91 7.46
N ILE A 119 -10.45 -6.78 7.21
CA ILE A 119 -11.63 -6.95 8.09
C ILE A 119 -11.41 -7.93 9.25
N GLY A 120 -10.29 -8.66 9.31
CA GLY A 120 -9.90 -9.44 10.50
C GLY A 120 -9.67 -10.94 10.28
N VAL A 121 -9.31 -11.40 9.09
CA VAL A 121 -8.82 -12.76 8.85
C VAL A 121 -7.29 -12.74 8.72
N ARG A 122 -6.59 -13.45 9.60
CA ARG A 122 -5.11 -13.47 9.56
C ARG A 122 -4.60 -14.37 8.43
N PHE A 123 -3.51 -13.97 7.77
CA PHE A 123 -2.78 -14.89 6.89
C PHE A 123 -2.23 -16.07 7.68
N LYS A 124 -2.37 -17.27 7.12
CA LYS A 124 -1.68 -18.45 7.63
C LYS A 124 -0.27 -18.47 7.06
N SER A 125 0.73 -18.43 7.92
CA SER A 125 2.10 -18.68 7.49
C SER A 125 2.23 -20.10 6.94
N THR A 126 2.97 -20.24 5.85
CA THR A 126 3.38 -21.53 5.29
C THR A 126 4.62 -22.12 6.00
N GLY A 127 5.18 -21.41 7.01
CA GLY A 127 6.32 -21.84 7.83
C GLY A 127 6.06 -21.88 9.35
N GLN A 128 6.94 -22.54 10.11
CA GLN A 128 6.87 -22.59 11.58
C GLN A 128 7.13 -21.20 12.17
N ALA A 129 6.12 -20.61 12.81
CA ALA A 129 6.23 -19.35 13.53
C ALA A 129 7.16 -19.48 14.75
N ASN A 130 8.29 -18.78 14.74
CA ASN A 130 9.12 -18.54 15.93
C ASN A 130 9.00 -17.06 16.32
N GLY A 131 8.29 -16.75 17.41
CA GLY A 131 8.34 -15.41 18.02
C GLY A 131 7.05 -14.99 18.71
N ALA A 132 7.19 -14.44 19.92
CA ALA A 132 6.12 -14.17 20.89
C ALA A 132 5.36 -12.85 20.68
N ASP A 133 5.34 -12.28 19.48
CA ASP A 133 4.49 -11.14 19.13
C ASP A 133 3.44 -11.60 18.12
N ASN A 134 2.24 -11.90 18.65
CA ASN A 134 1.15 -12.58 17.95
C ASN A 134 0.37 -11.64 16.99
N ILE A 135 1.09 -10.87 16.16
CA ILE A 135 0.52 -9.94 15.18
C ILE A 135 0.10 -10.67 13.89
N GLY A 136 0.68 -11.84 13.62
CA GLY A 136 0.32 -12.71 12.48
C GLY A 136 1.48 -12.91 11.50
N SER A 137 1.21 -13.62 10.40
CA SER A 137 2.10 -13.66 9.23
C SER A 137 1.71 -12.56 8.26
N THR A 138 2.66 -11.86 7.64
CA THR A 138 2.35 -10.96 6.52
C THR A 138 2.22 -11.74 5.20
N GLU A 139 2.80 -12.95 5.14
CA GLU A 139 2.76 -13.83 3.98
C GLU A 139 1.76 -14.98 4.16
N GLY A 140 1.22 -15.46 3.05
CA GLY A 140 0.41 -16.67 2.98
C GLY A 140 -0.97 -16.39 2.39
N SER A 141 -1.95 -17.18 2.82
CA SER A 141 -3.34 -17.04 2.38
C SER A 141 -4.27 -17.03 3.59
N ILE A 142 -5.36 -16.28 3.47
CA ILE A 142 -6.52 -16.27 4.37
C ILE A 142 -7.46 -17.45 4.11
N GLU A 143 -7.23 -18.27 3.07
CA GLU A 143 -8.08 -19.39 2.72
C GLU A 143 -8.20 -20.39 3.90
N GLY A 144 -9.45 -20.67 4.27
CA GLY A 144 -9.80 -21.44 5.48
C GLY A 144 -9.34 -20.80 6.79
N GLY A 145 -9.02 -19.51 6.80
CA GLY A 145 -8.65 -18.71 7.96
C GLY A 145 -9.79 -18.51 8.94
N VAL A 146 -9.45 -18.05 10.15
CA VAL A 146 -10.41 -17.78 11.21
C VAL A 146 -10.54 -16.27 11.38
N PHE A 147 -11.79 -15.79 11.39
CA PHE A 147 -12.09 -14.39 11.64
C PHE A 147 -11.91 -14.03 13.11
N HIS A 148 -11.30 -12.87 13.37
CA HIS A 148 -11.16 -12.27 14.68
C HIS A 148 -11.39 -10.76 14.59
N PHE A 149 -12.33 -10.23 15.38
CA PHE A 149 -12.56 -8.78 15.49
C PHE A 149 -11.25 -8.02 15.78
N GLY A 150 -10.48 -8.48 16.78
CA GLY A 150 -9.21 -7.86 17.15
C GLY A 150 -8.06 -8.03 16.13
N ALA A 151 -8.30 -8.67 14.99
CA ALA A 151 -7.36 -8.70 13.87
C ALA A 151 -7.73 -7.69 12.76
N GLY A 152 -8.92 -7.09 12.81
CA GLY A 152 -9.32 -6.06 11.85
C GLY A 152 -8.49 -4.79 12.03
N HIS A 153 -8.01 -4.22 10.94
CA HIS A 153 -7.06 -3.12 10.97
C HIS A 153 -7.65 -1.86 11.63
N PHE A 154 -8.95 -1.60 11.40
CA PHE A 154 -9.66 -0.50 12.04
C PHE A 154 -9.72 -0.62 13.58
N GLU A 155 -9.79 -1.84 14.12
CA GLU A 155 -9.81 -2.06 15.58
C GLU A 155 -8.47 -1.66 16.21
N TRP A 156 -7.37 -1.81 15.50
CA TRP A 156 -6.06 -1.35 15.97
C TRP A 156 -5.97 0.17 15.99
N LEU A 157 -6.51 0.85 14.97
CA LEU A 157 -6.62 2.31 14.96
C LEU A 157 -7.56 2.81 16.05
N PHE A 158 -8.67 2.12 16.31
CA PHE A 158 -9.60 2.48 17.37
C PHE A 158 -8.96 2.34 18.76
N ASN A 159 -8.24 1.25 19.03
CA ASN A 159 -7.50 1.07 20.29
C ASN A 159 -6.46 2.17 20.52
N LEU A 160 -5.82 2.67 19.45
CA LEU A 160 -4.95 3.84 19.53
C LEU A 160 -5.75 5.11 19.81
N ALA A 161 -6.85 5.35 19.08
CA ALA A 161 -7.71 6.52 19.24
C ALA A 161 -8.26 6.66 20.67
N GLN A 162 -8.60 5.53 21.32
CA GLN A 162 -9.02 5.53 22.72
C GLN A 162 -7.96 6.07 23.68
N LYS A 163 -6.67 5.84 23.42
CA LYS A 163 -5.56 6.43 24.21
C LYS A 163 -5.40 7.93 24.01
N LEU A 164 -6.10 8.49 23.02
CA LEU A 164 -6.16 9.93 22.72
C LEU A 164 -7.52 10.52 23.10
N ASP A 165 -8.34 9.83 23.90
CA ASP A 165 -9.69 10.24 24.28
C ASP A 165 -10.62 10.51 23.08
N LEU A 166 -10.43 9.77 21.99
CA LEU A 166 -11.34 9.78 20.84
C LEU A 166 -12.31 8.59 20.93
N SER A 167 -13.59 8.85 20.75
CA SER A 167 -14.62 7.83 20.71
C SER A 167 -14.80 7.22 19.32
N PHE A 168 -15.48 6.07 19.24
CA PHE A 168 -15.82 5.43 17.98
C PHE A 168 -16.63 6.36 17.04
N ALA A 169 -17.44 7.24 17.60
CA ALA A 169 -18.29 8.17 16.85
C ALA A 169 -17.53 9.34 16.22
N GLU A 170 -16.22 9.45 16.45
CA GLU A 170 -15.35 10.55 16.01
C GLU A 170 -14.32 10.13 14.95
N ILE A 171 -14.25 8.85 14.60
CA ILE A 171 -13.23 8.28 13.69
C ILE A 171 -13.86 7.39 12.61
N GLY A 172 -13.12 7.11 11.54
CA GLY A 172 -13.46 6.10 10.52
C GLY A 172 -14.59 6.43 9.55
N GLN A 173 -15.54 7.28 9.92
CA GLN A 173 -16.65 7.66 9.05
C GLN A 173 -16.30 8.82 8.11
N PRO A 174 -16.76 8.81 6.85
CA PRO A 174 -16.49 9.90 5.88
C PRO A 174 -16.80 11.30 6.40
N LYS A 175 -17.82 11.46 7.25
CA LYS A 175 -18.20 12.76 7.83
C LYS A 175 -17.09 13.43 8.66
N HIS A 176 -16.05 12.68 9.06
CA HIS A 176 -14.88 13.20 9.78
C HIS A 176 -13.69 13.50 8.86
N GLY A 177 -13.76 13.09 7.59
CA GLY A 177 -12.74 13.36 6.60
C GLY A 177 -12.70 14.84 6.23
N SER A 178 -11.50 15.39 6.15
CA SER A 178 -11.27 16.67 5.49
C SER A 178 -11.56 16.55 3.99
N LYS A 179 -11.68 17.69 3.30
CA LYS A 179 -11.87 17.69 1.85
C LYS A 179 -10.75 16.94 1.11
N SER A 180 -9.51 17.07 1.56
CA SER A 180 -8.37 16.39 0.95
C SER A 180 -8.37 14.89 1.21
N THR A 181 -8.73 14.45 2.42
CA THR A 181 -8.87 13.03 2.75
C THR A 181 -9.97 12.38 1.95
N LEU A 182 -11.13 13.04 1.85
CA LEU A 182 -12.26 12.52 1.08
C LEU A 182 -11.97 12.49 -0.42
N PHE A 183 -11.31 13.52 -0.95
CA PHE A 183 -10.84 13.52 -2.33
C PHE A 183 -9.97 12.30 -2.63
N PHE A 184 -8.98 12.00 -1.78
CA PHE A 184 -8.16 10.80 -1.94
C PHE A 184 -8.98 9.50 -1.86
N CYS A 185 -9.95 9.42 -0.94
CA CYS A 185 -10.83 8.25 -0.83
C CYS A 185 -11.69 8.06 -2.10
N ASP A 186 -12.19 9.16 -2.66
CA ASP A 186 -12.97 9.14 -3.91
C ASP A 186 -12.09 8.69 -5.09
N GLU A 187 -10.83 9.16 -5.14
CA GLU A 187 -9.85 8.74 -6.15
C GLU A 187 -9.48 7.25 -6.02
N LEU A 188 -9.36 6.72 -4.81
CA LEU A 188 -9.17 5.28 -4.59
C LEU A 188 -10.34 4.48 -5.16
N ILE A 189 -11.58 4.90 -4.91
CA ILE A 189 -12.75 4.18 -5.46
C ILE A 189 -12.79 4.30 -6.98
N ARG A 190 -12.53 5.50 -7.52
CA ARG A 190 -12.63 5.79 -8.95
C ARG A 190 -11.54 5.13 -9.79
N LEU A 191 -10.29 5.18 -9.33
CA LEU A 191 -9.12 4.69 -10.05
C LEU A 191 -8.77 3.27 -9.63
N TYR A 192 -8.44 3.06 -8.35
CA TYR A 192 -8.02 1.75 -7.84
C TYR A 192 -9.16 0.72 -7.86
N GLY A 193 -10.37 1.12 -7.45
CA GLY A 193 -11.58 0.30 -7.53
C GLY A 193 -12.32 0.39 -8.88
N GLY A 194 -11.78 1.08 -9.87
CA GLY A 194 -12.46 1.34 -11.15
C GLY A 194 -12.80 0.09 -11.96
N GLU A 195 -13.77 0.21 -12.87
CA GLU A 195 -14.16 -0.87 -13.80
C GLU A 195 -13.14 -1.07 -14.93
N ASP A 196 -12.39 -0.02 -15.29
CA ASP A 196 -11.33 -0.14 -16.29
C ASP A 196 -10.11 -0.80 -15.66
N TYR A 197 -9.88 -2.06 -16.03
CA TYR A 197 -8.82 -2.88 -15.47
C TYR A 197 -7.42 -2.29 -15.68
N GLN A 198 -7.12 -1.66 -16.83
CA GLN A 198 -5.79 -1.07 -17.04
C GLN A 198 -5.56 0.13 -16.10
N ILE A 199 -6.59 0.94 -15.88
CA ILE A 199 -6.56 2.05 -14.93
C ILE A 199 -6.41 1.53 -13.50
N SER A 200 -7.20 0.52 -13.11
CA SER A 200 -7.16 -0.10 -11.78
C SER A 200 -5.77 -0.69 -11.46
N GLN A 201 -5.15 -1.39 -12.41
CA GLN A 201 -3.80 -1.96 -12.22
C GLN A 201 -2.73 -0.86 -12.12
N ALA A 202 -2.82 0.21 -12.91
CA ALA A 202 -1.92 1.36 -12.80
C ALA A 202 -2.03 2.05 -11.44
N ALA A 203 -3.25 2.29 -10.98
CA ALA A 203 -3.54 2.89 -9.68
C ALA A 203 -3.08 1.98 -8.53
N SER A 204 -3.31 0.67 -8.64
CA SER A 204 -2.81 -0.32 -7.68
C SER A 204 -1.30 -0.30 -7.59
N TYR A 205 -0.60 -0.39 -8.72
CA TYR A 205 0.85 -0.35 -8.74
C TYR A 205 1.39 0.91 -8.05
N ALA A 206 0.79 2.07 -8.35
CA ALA A 206 1.16 3.33 -7.75
C ALA A 206 0.95 3.36 -6.22
N VAL A 207 -0.22 2.94 -5.73
CA VAL A 207 -0.55 2.94 -4.29
C VAL A 207 0.34 1.98 -3.52
N GLU A 208 0.52 0.74 -3.99
CA GLU A 208 1.32 -0.26 -3.26
C GLU A 208 2.80 0.14 -3.21
N ASN A 209 3.35 0.72 -4.28
CA ASN A 209 4.74 1.20 -4.28
C ASN A 209 4.92 2.47 -3.43
N TRP A 210 3.92 3.35 -3.35
CA TRP A 210 3.93 4.46 -2.40
C TRP A 210 3.85 3.95 -0.95
N ALA A 211 2.98 2.97 -0.68
CA ALA A 211 2.83 2.31 0.62
C ALA A 211 4.15 1.66 1.07
N ALA A 212 4.89 1.05 0.15
CA ALA A 212 6.21 0.47 0.41
C ALA A 212 7.37 1.49 0.46
N ALA A 213 7.15 2.77 0.14
CA ALA A 213 8.22 3.77 0.02
C ALA A 213 8.80 4.28 1.36
N GLY A 214 8.36 3.73 2.50
CA GLY A 214 9.00 3.94 3.79
C GLY A 214 8.38 5.02 4.69
N PHE A 215 7.27 5.65 4.29
CA PHE A 215 6.59 6.62 5.15
C PHE A 215 6.11 5.99 6.47
N TRP A 216 5.77 4.70 6.47
CA TRP A 216 5.44 3.97 7.71
C TRP A 216 6.55 4.04 8.74
N GLY A 217 7.80 3.85 8.32
CA GLY A 217 8.98 3.99 9.17
C GLY A 217 9.11 5.38 9.77
N GLN A 218 8.78 6.42 9.00
CA GLN A 218 8.77 7.81 9.46
C GLN A 218 7.67 8.05 10.51
N LEU A 219 6.46 7.55 10.26
CA LEU A 219 5.34 7.63 11.22
C LEU A 219 5.66 6.90 12.53
N ILE A 220 6.21 5.68 12.45
CA ILE A 220 6.60 4.88 13.62
C ILE A 220 7.63 5.63 14.47
N LYS A 221 8.67 6.19 13.84
CA LYS A 221 9.70 6.98 14.55
C LYS A 221 9.09 8.22 15.23
N GLY A 222 8.24 8.96 14.51
CA GLY A 222 7.54 10.13 15.06
C GLY A 222 6.67 9.78 16.27
N LEU A 223 5.84 8.74 16.15
CA LEU A 223 4.96 8.27 17.24
C LEU A 223 5.75 7.76 18.46
N LYS A 224 6.89 7.07 18.24
CA LYS A 224 7.77 6.65 19.35
C LYS A 224 8.32 7.85 20.13
N ARG A 225 8.83 8.86 19.42
CA ARG A 225 9.33 10.09 20.04
C ARG A 225 8.23 10.87 20.76
N PHE A 226 7.03 10.95 20.16
CA PHE A 226 5.86 11.55 20.79
C PHE A 226 5.49 10.84 22.10
N ASN A 227 5.45 9.50 22.09
CA ASN A 227 5.19 8.68 23.27
C ASN A 227 6.20 8.97 24.39
N GLU A 228 7.50 8.92 24.07
CA GLU A 228 8.60 9.17 25.02
C GLU A 228 8.50 10.56 25.64
N ARG A 229 8.29 11.60 24.82
CA ARG A 229 8.24 13.00 25.26
C ARG A 229 7.05 13.30 26.16
N ASN A 230 5.89 12.72 25.87
CA ASN A 230 4.64 13.03 26.56
C ASN A 230 4.28 12.01 27.65
N GLY A 231 5.05 10.94 27.82
CA GLY A 231 4.72 9.83 28.74
C GLY A 231 3.47 9.04 28.32
N ILE A 232 3.03 9.18 27.07
CA ILE A 232 1.89 8.46 26.50
C ILE A 232 2.41 7.15 25.90
N HIS A 233 1.60 6.10 25.97
CA HIS A 233 1.95 4.79 25.41
C HIS A 233 0.93 4.42 24.33
N LEU A 234 0.98 5.11 23.18
CA LEU A 234 0.14 4.78 22.03
C LEU A 234 0.54 3.41 21.47
N PRO A 235 -0.42 2.49 21.23
CA PRO A 235 -0.13 1.20 20.63
C PRO A 235 0.21 1.37 19.15
N LEU A 236 1.42 0.95 18.74
CA LEU A 236 1.92 1.17 17.36
C LEU A 236 1.72 -0.04 16.42
N GLY A 237 0.99 -1.07 16.87
CA GLY A 237 0.84 -2.34 16.16
C GLY A 237 0.37 -2.17 14.72
N PHE A 238 -0.61 -1.28 14.49
CA PHE A 238 -1.10 -0.93 13.15
C PHE A 238 0.03 -0.49 12.21
N PHE A 239 0.80 0.54 12.60
CA PHE A 239 1.84 1.08 11.74
C PHE A 239 3.01 0.11 11.54
N VAL A 240 3.39 -0.63 12.60
CA VAL A 240 4.47 -1.62 12.54
C VAL A 240 4.11 -2.77 11.61
N TRP A 241 2.87 -3.24 11.66
CA TRP A 241 2.37 -4.29 10.79
C TRP A 241 2.38 -3.87 9.32
N HIS A 242 1.79 -2.72 8.99
CA HIS A 242 1.76 -2.25 7.60
C HIS A 242 3.17 -2.02 7.06
N ASN A 243 4.11 -1.48 7.87
CA ASN A 243 5.51 -1.36 7.45
C ASN A 243 6.15 -2.70 7.02
N GLN A 244 5.70 -3.83 7.55
CA GLN A 244 6.18 -5.16 7.18
C GLN A 244 5.42 -5.72 5.97
N LEU A 245 4.12 -5.46 5.89
CA LEU A 245 3.21 -6.00 4.88
C LEU A 245 3.40 -5.34 3.51
N GLU A 246 3.53 -4.01 3.43
CA GLU A 246 3.43 -3.30 2.14
C GLU A 246 4.54 -3.64 1.13
N CYS A 247 5.73 -4.05 1.61
CA CYS A 247 6.78 -4.54 0.71
C CYS A 247 6.33 -5.76 -0.10
N GLN A 248 5.44 -6.58 0.45
CA GLN A 248 4.90 -7.76 -0.24
C GLN A 248 3.82 -7.36 -1.23
N HIS A 249 2.96 -6.39 -0.89
CA HIS A 249 1.98 -5.84 -1.84
C HIS A 249 2.67 -5.20 -3.07
N ALA A 250 3.76 -4.44 -2.84
CA ALA A 250 4.55 -3.88 -3.93
C ALA A 250 5.19 -4.96 -4.81
N ALA A 251 5.70 -6.05 -4.20
CA ALA A 251 6.23 -7.18 -4.96
C ALA A 251 5.15 -7.90 -5.79
N HIS A 252 3.95 -8.10 -5.24
CA HIS A 252 2.84 -8.73 -5.96
C HIS A 252 2.36 -7.87 -7.14
N THR A 253 2.23 -6.54 -6.96
CA THR A 253 1.86 -5.66 -8.07
C THR A 253 2.93 -5.60 -9.16
N GLN A 254 4.19 -5.80 -8.82
CA GLN A 254 5.24 -6.02 -9.82
C GLN A 254 5.00 -7.31 -10.62
N GLU A 255 4.74 -8.44 -9.96
CA GLU A 255 4.44 -9.71 -10.65
C GLU A 255 3.19 -9.60 -11.54
N GLU A 256 2.14 -8.91 -11.07
CA GLU A 256 0.94 -8.62 -11.84
C GLU A 256 1.24 -7.76 -13.07
N LEU A 257 2.05 -6.71 -12.93
CA LEU A 257 2.48 -5.87 -14.05
C LEU A 257 3.22 -6.70 -15.11
N GLU A 258 4.16 -7.55 -14.69
CA GLU A 258 4.89 -8.39 -15.64
C GLU A 258 3.94 -9.35 -16.37
N ALA A 259 3.05 -10.03 -15.64
CA ALA A 259 2.06 -10.92 -16.24
C ALA A 259 1.14 -10.18 -17.23
N LEU A 260 0.67 -8.98 -16.87
CA LEU A 260 -0.14 -8.11 -17.72
C LEU A 260 0.60 -7.73 -19.01
N TYR A 261 1.86 -7.30 -18.88
CA TYR A 261 2.68 -6.85 -20.00
C TYR A 261 2.99 -8.00 -20.99
N PHE A 262 3.18 -9.22 -20.48
CA PHE A 262 3.37 -10.39 -21.33
C PHE A 262 2.08 -10.89 -22.00
N THR A 263 0.91 -10.69 -21.39
CA THR A 263 -0.36 -11.27 -21.87
C THR A 263 -1.20 -10.31 -22.69
N LEU A 264 -1.13 -9.01 -22.41
CA LEU A 264 -1.87 -7.95 -23.08
C LEU A 264 -0.92 -6.98 -23.81
N ASP A 265 -1.51 -6.12 -24.64
CA ASP A 265 -0.83 -4.93 -25.14
C ASP A 265 -1.18 -3.76 -24.21
N LEU A 266 -0.27 -3.47 -23.30
CA LEU A 266 -0.40 -2.42 -22.31
C LEU A 266 -0.10 -1.06 -22.95
N ASP A 267 -0.97 -0.08 -22.73
CA ASP A 267 -0.67 1.32 -23.03
C ASP A 267 0.21 1.90 -21.90
N GLU A 268 1.52 1.90 -22.12
CA GLU A 268 2.53 2.40 -21.17
C GLU A 268 2.30 3.86 -20.75
N ASP A 269 1.86 4.71 -21.69
CA ASP A 269 1.65 6.13 -21.43
C ASP A 269 0.41 6.34 -20.57
N SER A 270 -0.66 5.60 -20.86
CA SER A 270 -1.86 5.60 -20.01
C SER A 270 -1.55 5.02 -18.62
N PHE A 271 -0.76 3.95 -18.52
CA PHE A 271 -0.36 3.38 -17.23
C PHE A 271 0.38 4.42 -16.36
N ILE A 272 1.39 5.10 -16.92
CA ILE A 272 2.13 6.15 -16.19
C ILE A 272 1.22 7.32 -15.83
N ARG A 273 0.33 7.74 -16.74
CA ARG A 273 -0.60 8.85 -16.50
C ARG A 273 -1.54 8.54 -15.34
N TYR A 274 -2.22 7.40 -15.36
CA TYR A 274 -3.19 7.03 -14.33
C TYR A 274 -2.52 6.66 -13.00
N GLY A 275 -1.32 6.09 -13.04
CA GLY A 275 -0.51 5.91 -11.84
C GLY A 275 -0.17 7.26 -11.18
N ASN A 276 0.24 8.26 -11.96
CA ASN A 276 0.52 9.60 -11.43
C ASN A 276 -0.74 10.30 -10.95
N GLU A 277 -1.87 10.16 -11.64
CA GLU A 277 -3.18 10.69 -11.21
C GLU A 277 -3.57 10.12 -9.83
N MET A 278 -3.34 8.82 -9.60
CA MET A 278 -3.53 8.21 -8.29
C MET A 278 -2.57 8.78 -7.23
N LEU A 279 -1.29 8.99 -7.57
CA LEU A 279 -0.32 9.61 -6.66
C LEU A 279 -0.61 11.09 -6.37
N ASP A 280 -1.26 11.82 -7.27
CA ASP A 280 -1.78 13.16 -7.02
C ASP A 280 -2.89 13.12 -5.97
N GLY A 281 -3.77 12.13 -6.02
CA GLY A 281 -4.75 11.83 -4.96
C GLY A 281 -4.08 11.60 -3.61
N VAL A 282 -3.07 10.74 -3.57
CA VAL A 282 -2.25 10.47 -2.36
C VAL A 282 -1.60 11.78 -1.87
N ALA A 283 -1.06 12.59 -2.76
CA ALA A 283 -0.39 13.83 -2.42
C ALA A 283 -1.36 14.85 -1.80
N ALA A 284 -2.58 14.96 -2.34
CA ALA A 284 -3.61 15.81 -1.77
C ALA A 284 -3.92 15.44 -0.30
N PHE A 285 -4.02 14.14 0.01
CA PHE A 285 -4.20 13.67 1.39
C PHE A 285 -3.09 14.18 2.33
N TRP A 286 -1.83 13.97 1.96
CA TRP A 286 -0.69 14.41 2.77
C TRP A 286 -0.54 15.93 2.86
N ASP A 287 -0.76 16.64 1.76
CA ASP A 287 -0.69 18.10 1.74
C ASP A 287 -1.77 18.71 2.65
N GLY A 288 -2.98 18.14 2.64
CA GLY A 288 -4.04 18.60 3.54
C GLY A 288 -3.75 18.29 5.01
N LEU A 289 -3.11 17.16 5.32
CA LEU A 289 -2.59 16.89 6.67
C LEU A 289 -1.49 17.90 7.05
N ASP A 290 -0.64 18.31 6.11
CA ASP A 290 0.40 19.31 6.30
C ASP A 290 -0.15 20.71 6.55
N GLU A 291 -1.24 21.08 5.87
CA GLU A 291 -1.97 22.31 6.13
C GLU A 291 -2.58 22.28 7.54
N GLN A 292 -3.34 21.24 7.87
CA GLN A 292 -3.99 21.09 9.17
C GLN A 292 -3.00 21.14 10.33
N ARG A 293 -1.83 20.48 10.21
CA ARG A 293 -0.83 20.51 11.29
C ARG A 293 -0.20 21.88 11.46
N ARG A 294 -0.04 22.67 10.40
CA ARG A 294 0.47 24.05 10.50
C ARG A 294 -0.53 24.97 11.18
N GLU A 295 -1.82 24.85 10.84
CA GLU A 295 -2.89 25.61 11.49
C GLU A 295 -2.94 25.32 13.00
N LEU A 296 -2.93 24.05 13.38
CA LEU A 296 -2.92 23.63 14.79
C LEU A 296 -1.63 24.00 15.54
N GLY A 297 -0.52 24.19 14.82
CA GLY A 297 0.74 24.65 15.39
C GLY A 297 0.81 26.18 15.57
N ALA A 298 0.03 26.93 14.79
CA ALA A 298 -0.06 28.39 14.86
C ALA A 298 -0.99 28.89 15.98
N VAL A 299 -1.84 28.02 16.54
CA VAL A 299 -2.67 28.31 17.71
C VAL A 299 -1.84 28.12 18.98
N HIS A 300 -0.86 29.01 19.19
CA HIS A 300 -0.10 29.17 20.42
C HIS A 300 0.22 30.64 20.68
#